data_AF-A0A7D3Y6A6-F1
#
_entry.id   AF-A0A7D3Y6A6-F1
#
_cell.length_a   1.000
_cell.length_b   1.000
_cell.length_c   1.000
_cell.angle_alpha   90.00
_cell.angle_beta   90.00
_cell.angle_gamma   90.00
#
_symmetry.space_group_name_H-M   'P 1'
#
loop_
_entity.id
_entity.type
_entity.pdbx_description
1 polymer ?
#
loop_
_entity_poly.entity_id
_entity_poly.type
_entity_poly.pdbx_seq_one_letter_code
_entity_poly.pdbx_strand_id
1 'polypeptide(L)'
;MSRLIYKSILIIFVLFLVIIVTGTLILFFYQDKFINHLVSDINTKSDISFTYSDIKINTYQSFPKFSYSVADFCIEYTKDGKSDTIIYSKNFNINISPFHLLKGKILVNGFSANDGKINWHGYYKNFIETESNNQSIIVILSNLKFNNFIINRYNDYGKKTLTINAKKINMNIASDKSISYFKFKNAINSFSYGDILIEEPFELNFEIYQQKNLIFNNIELYFKSLQLNGNGRIDNSNEALNRFRFKYSLNSTKDIVFNPNLDFLKNTEGKLRGDLYIKLSANNDNIDSLVINF
;
A
#
# COMPACT_ATOMS: atom_id res chain seq x y z
N MET A 1 -20.31 -35.61 -39.26
CA MET A 1 -19.12 -35.74 -38.39
C MET A 1 -19.03 -37.19 -37.93
N SER A 2 -17.94 -37.91 -38.19
CA SER A 2 -17.88 -39.37 -37.95
C SER A 2 -17.95 -39.69 -36.46
N ARG A 3 -18.63 -40.79 -36.07
CA ARG A 3 -18.67 -41.28 -34.68
C ARG A 3 -17.28 -41.45 -34.05
N LEU A 4 -16.26 -41.65 -34.87
CA LEU A 4 -14.85 -41.74 -34.47
C LEU A 4 -14.31 -40.39 -33.99
N ILE A 5 -14.60 -39.29 -34.70
CA ILE A 5 -14.16 -37.94 -34.29
C ILE A 5 -14.76 -37.55 -32.93
N TYR A 6 -16.04 -37.85 -32.70
CA TYR A 6 -16.68 -37.58 -31.40
C TYR A 6 -16.04 -38.38 -30.26
N LYS A 7 -15.74 -39.66 -30.49
CA LYS A 7 -15.03 -40.51 -29.50
C LYS A 7 -13.63 -39.99 -29.20
N SER A 8 -12.87 -39.56 -30.22
CA SER A 8 -11.54 -39.00 -30.03
C SER A 8 -11.57 -37.68 -29.26
N ILE A 9 -12.50 -36.77 -29.57
CA ILE A 9 -12.68 -35.51 -28.83
C ILE A 9 -13.05 -35.79 -27.37
N LEU A 10 -13.95 -36.74 -27.12
CA LEU A 10 -14.37 -37.11 -25.77
C LEU A 10 -13.22 -37.72 -24.96
N ILE A 11 -12.39 -38.56 -25.57
CA ILE A 11 -11.19 -39.13 -24.93
C ILE A 11 -10.19 -38.02 -24.57
N ILE A 12 -9.92 -37.09 -25.48
CA ILE A 12 -9.02 -35.95 -25.22
C ILE A 12 -9.57 -35.07 -24.09
N PHE A 13 -10.87 -34.81 -24.08
CA PHE A 13 -11.52 -34.03 -23.02
C PHE A 13 -11.42 -34.73 -21.66
N VAL A 14 -11.69 -36.03 -21.60
CA VAL A 14 -11.55 -36.82 -20.36
C VAL A 14 -10.10 -36.85 -19.89
N LEU A 15 -9.14 -37.04 -20.79
CA LEU A 15 -7.71 -37.02 -20.45
C LEU A 15 -7.30 -35.65 -19.89
N PHE A 16 -7.78 -34.58 -20.51
CA PHE A 16 -7.54 -33.21 -20.04
C PHE A 16 -8.16 -32.97 -18.66
N LEU A 17 -9.39 -33.47 -18.43
CA LEU A 17 -10.05 -33.40 -17.13
C LEU A 17 -9.25 -34.14 -16.04
N VAL A 18 -8.77 -35.35 -16.35
CA VAL A 18 -7.93 -36.14 -15.42
C VAL A 18 -6.66 -35.40 -15.08
N ILE A 19 -5.98 -34.78 -16.05
CA ILE A 19 -4.78 -33.96 -15.83
C ILE A 19 -5.09 -32.77 -14.92
N ILE A 20 -6.20 -32.07 -15.14
CA ILE A 20 -6.61 -30.94 -14.29
C ILE A 20 -6.91 -31.40 -12.87
N VAL A 21 -7.67 -32.49 -12.70
CA VAL A 21 -8.06 -33.01 -11.38
C VAL A 21 -6.82 -33.49 -10.62
N THR A 22 -5.96 -34.29 -11.25
CA THR A 22 -4.72 -34.78 -10.62
C THR A 22 -3.76 -33.66 -10.28
N GLY A 23 -3.56 -32.68 -11.18
CA GLY A 23 -2.74 -31.50 -10.89
C GLY A 23 -3.27 -30.68 -9.70
N THR A 24 -4.60 -30.52 -9.61
CA THR A 24 -5.24 -29.82 -8.48
C THR A 24 -5.08 -30.59 -7.17
N LEU A 25 -5.24 -31.93 -7.20
CA LEU A 25 -5.04 -32.78 -6.02
C LEU A 25 -3.60 -32.73 -5.52
N ILE A 26 -2.60 -32.78 -6.41
CA ILE A 26 -1.19 -32.67 -6.01
C ILE A 26 -0.92 -31.34 -5.31
N LEU A 27 -1.39 -30.22 -5.86
CA LEU A 27 -1.22 -28.91 -5.23
C LEU A 27 -1.93 -28.82 -3.87
N PHE A 28 -3.10 -29.44 -3.74
CA PHE A 28 -3.83 -29.51 -2.48
C PHE A 28 -3.09 -30.33 -1.42
N PHE A 29 -2.54 -31.50 -1.76
CA PHE A 29 -1.82 -32.35 -0.81
C PHE A 29 -0.41 -31.87 -0.46
N TYR A 30 0.25 -31.10 -1.34
CA TYR A 30 1.62 -30.61 -1.13
C TYR A 30 1.69 -29.17 -0.58
N GLN A 31 0.54 -28.55 -0.28
CA GLN A 31 0.46 -27.18 0.22
C GLN A 31 1.34 -26.95 1.46
N ASP A 32 1.24 -27.83 2.45
CA ASP A 32 1.92 -27.67 3.74
C ASP A 32 3.43 -27.76 3.58
N LYS A 33 3.92 -28.69 2.74
CA LYS A 33 5.35 -28.84 2.45
C LYS A 33 5.91 -27.59 1.76
N PHE A 34 5.19 -27.05 0.79
CA PHE A 34 5.62 -25.86 0.05
C PHE A 34 5.69 -24.63 0.96
N ILE A 35 4.64 -24.42 1.77
CA ILE A 35 4.55 -23.32 2.74
C ILE A 35 5.66 -23.43 3.79
N ASN A 36 5.81 -24.59 4.41
CA ASN A 36 6.83 -24.79 5.44
C ASN A 36 8.24 -24.60 4.89
N HIS A 37 8.48 -24.97 3.63
CA HIS A 37 9.76 -24.72 2.98
C HIS A 37 10.00 -23.23 2.73
N LEU A 38 9.02 -22.49 2.19
CA LEU A 38 9.12 -21.04 2.03
C LEU A 38 9.39 -20.31 3.35
N VAL A 39 8.66 -20.68 4.41
CA VAL A 39 8.81 -20.08 5.73
C VAL A 39 10.18 -20.39 6.32
N SER A 40 10.63 -21.64 6.20
CA SER A 40 11.97 -22.05 6.64
C SER A 40 13.07 -21.29 5.89
N ASP A 41 12.94 -21.10 4.59
CA ASP A 41 13.92 -20.39 3.77
C ASP A 41 14.01 -18.90 4.13
N ILE A 42 12.88 -18.27 4.47
CA ILE A 42 12.87 -16.87 4.89
C ILE A 42 13.44 -16.71 6.30
N ASN A 43 13.11 -17.61 7.23
CA ASN A 43 13.55 -17.56 8.62
C ASN A 43 15.03 -17.96 8.82
N THR A 44 15.67 -18.64 7.86
CA THR A 44 17.05 -19.13 8.01
C THR A 44 18.14 -18.09 7.73
N LYS A 45 17.80 -16.93 7.15
CA LYS A 45 18.81 -15.98 6.64
C LYS A 45 18.66 -14.54 7.09
N SER A 46 17.73 -14.21 7.98
CA SER A 46 17.48 -12.82 8.35
C SER A 46 17.13 -12.65 9.82
N ASP A 47 17.40 -11.45 10.34
CA ASP A 47 16.85 -10.96 11.62
C ASP A 47 15.31 -10.83 11.57
N ILE A 48 14.65 -11.35 10.53
CA ILE A 48 13.20 -11.32 10.37
C ILE A 48 12.66 -12.73 10.57
N SER A 49 11.69 -12.86 11.46
CA SER A 49 10.92 -14.09 11.63
C SER A 49 9.49 -13.89 11.14
N PHE A 50 8.99 -14.89 10.43
CA PHE A 50 7.62 -14.97 9.97
C PHE A 50 6.89 -16.02 10.77
N THR A 51 5.78 -15.63 11.40
CA THR A 51 4.90 -16.52 12.14
C THR A 51 3.46 -16.39 11.62
N TYR A 52 2.72 -17.49 11.74
CA TYR A 52 1.32 -17.60 11.35
C TYR A 52 0.69 -18.76 12.11
N SER A 53 -0.63 -18.74 12.27
CA SER A 53 -1.35 -19.82 12.97
C SER A 53 -1.91 -20.87 12.03
N ASP A 54 -2.44 -20.48 10.87
CA ASP A 54 -3.07 -21.38 9.91
C ASP A 54 -2.94 -20.84 8.49
N ILE A 55 -2.90 -21.72 7.49
CA ILE A 55 -2.91 -21.35 6.07
C ILE A 55 -3.94 -22.17 5.33
N LYS A 56 -4.87 -21.47 4.67
CA LYS A 56 -5.93 -22.06 3.86
C LYS A 56 -5.71 -21.68 2.40
N ILE A 57 -5.74 -22.67 1.52
CA ILE A 57 -5.78 -22.41 0.08
C ILE A 57 -7.23 -22.37 -0.38
N ASN A 58 -7.63 -21.24 -0.95
CA ASN A 58 -8.89 -21.07 -1.64
C ASN A 58 -8.65 -21.25 -3.15
N THR A 59 -9.00 -22.43 -3.66
CA THR A 59 -8.91 -22.78 -5.09
C THR A 59 -10.27 -22.84 -5.79
N TYR A 60 -11.34 -23.16 -5.06
CA TYR A 60 -12.61 -23.59 -5.64
C TYR A 60 -13.40 -22.46 -6.33
N GLN A 61 -13.30 -21.23 -5.85
CA GLN A 61 -14.05 -20.08 -6.40
C GLN A 61 -13.28 -19.29 -7.47
N SER A 62 -11.98 -19.53 -7.61
CA SER A 62 -11.07 -18.65 -8.33
C SER A 62 -10.17 -19.36 -9.33
N PHE A 63 -10.35 -20.66 -9.58
CA PHE A 63 -9.58 -21.42 -10.58
C PHE A 63 -9.58 -20.70 -11.94
N PRO A 64 -8.41 -20.54 -12.60
CA PRO A 64 -7.11 -21.14 -12.28
C PRO A 64 -6.21 -20.34 -11.32
N LYS A 65 -6.72 -19.31 -10.63
CA LYS A 65 -5.96 -18.53 -9.65
C LYS A 65 -5.96 -19.22 -8.30
N PHE A 66 -4.80 -19.24 -7.64
CA PHE A 66 -4.67 -19.77 -6.29
C PHE A 66 -4.60 -18.59 -5.33
N SER A 67 -5.47 -18.59 -4.33
CA SER A 67 -5.50 -17.58 -3.28
C SER A 67 -5.13 -18.25 -1.97
N TYR A 68 -4.08 -17.77 -1.31
CA TYR A 68 -3.65 -18.26 -0.01
C TYR A 68 -4.14 -17.28 1.05
N SER A 69 -4.81 -17.80 2.06
CA SER A 69 -5.31 -17.06 3.22
C SER A 69 -4.55 -17.54 4.45
N VAL A 70 -3.79 -16.65 5.07
CA VAL A 70 -2.97 -16.87 6.25
C VAL A 70 -3.65 -16.19 7.44
N ALA A 71 -3.87 -16.96 8.52
CA ALA A 71 -4.40 -16.44 9.77
C ALA A 71 -3.27 -16.04 10.73
N ASP A 72 -3.48 -14.94 11.44
CA ASP A 72 -2.56 -14.38 12.45
C ASP A 72 -1.13 -14.22 11.91
N PHE A 73 -1.03 -13.67 10.71
CA PHE A 73 0.25 -13.38 10.06
C PHE A 73 1.00 -12.31 10.84
N CYS A 74 2.24 -12.62 11.25
CA CYS A 74 3.12 -11.72 11.95
C CYS A 74 4.52 -11.75 11.34
N ILE A 75 5.09 -10.56 11.14
CA ILE A 75 6.49 -10.35 10.81
C ILE A 75 7.13 -9.67 12.00
N GLU A 76 8.12 -10.33 12.58
CA GLU A 76 8.88 -9.81 13.71
C GLU A 76 10.33 -9.55 13.30
N TYR A 77 10.90 -8.51 13.87
CA TYR A 77 12.31 -8.23 13.84
C TYR A 77 12.96 -8.72 15.11
N THR A 78 13.86 -9.69 15.00
CA THR A 78 14.63 -10.20 16.13
C THR A 78 16.10 -9.82 15.97
N LYS A 79 16.60 -8.97 16.87
CA LYS A 79 18.03 -8.63 16.95
C LYS A 79 18.48 -8.53 18.39
N ASP A 80 19.67 -9.07 18.68
CA ASP A 80 20.30 -9.05 20.01
C ASP A 80 19.37 -9.54 21.14
N GLY A 81 18.55 -10.56 20.84
CA GLY A 81 17.60 -11.15 21.79
C GLY A 81 16.32 -10.34 22.03
N LYS A 82 16.09 -9.23 21.30
CA LYS A 82 14.85 -8.45 21.35
C LYS A 82 14.04 -8.69 20.09
N SER A 83 12.75 -9.00 20.24
CA SER A 83 11.79 -9.12 19.14
C SER A 83 10.85 -7.90 19.12
N ASP A 84 10.59 -7.35 17.94
CA ASP A 84 9.59 -6.31 17.72
C ASP A 84 8.70 -6.65 16.51
N THR A 85 7.40 -6.45 16.64
CA THR A 85 6.45 -6.73 15.55
C THR A 85 6.49 -5.61 14.52
N ILE A 86 6.98 -5.90 13.31
CA ILE A 86 6.93 -4.97 12.18
C ILE A 86 5.52 -4.93 11.61
N ILE A 87 4.93 -6.09 11.31
CA ILE A 87 3.60 -6.19 10.70
C ILE A 87 2.85 -7.31 11.41
N TYR A 88 1.60 -7.06 11.77
CA TYR A 88 0.66 -8.08 12.20
C TYR A 88 -0.66 -7.91 11.45
N SER A 89 -1.31 -9.02 11.11
CA SER A 89 -2.62 -9.04 10.48
C SER A 89 -3.37 -10.29 10.89
N LYS A 90 -4.63 -10.15 11.33
CA LYS A 90 -5.47 -11.32 11.62
C LYS A 90 -5.72 -12.18 10.40
N ASN A 91 -5.98 -11.53 9.27
CA ASN A 91 -6.21 -12.21 8.00
C ASN A 91 -5.32 -11.61 6.93
N PHE A 92 -4.52 -12.43 6.29
CA PHE A 92 -3.62 -12.03 5.22
C PHE A 92 -3.91 -12.89 3.99
N ASN A 93 -4.21 -12.29 2.86
CA ASN A 93 -4.48 -12.99 1.63
C ASN A 93 -3.50 -12.59 0.55
N ILE A 94 -2.95 -13.57 -0.15
CA ILE A 94 -2.08 -13.38 -1.31
C ILE A 94 -2.60 -14.19 -2.50
N ASN A 95 -2.71 -13.52 -3.65
CA ASN A 95 -3.21 -14.15 -4.86
C ASN A 95 -2.04 -14.39 -5.82
N ILE A 96 -1.72 -15.66 -6.07
CA ILE A 96 -0.58 -16.06 -6.89
C ILE A 96 -1.08 -16.83 -8.12
N SER A 97 -0.43 -16.62 -9.26
CA SER A 97 -0.69 -17.40 -10.47
C SER A 97 0.17 -18.68 -10.48
N PRO A 98 -0.43 -19.88 -10.44
CA PRO A 98 0.30 -21.14 -10.42
C PRO A 98 1.09 -21.38 -11.71
N PHE A 99 0.59 -20.93 -12.86
CA PHE A 99 1.27 -21.07 -14.15
C PHE A 99 2.60 -20.30 -14.20
N HIS A 100 2.69 -19.19 -13.47
CA HIS A 100 3.95 -18.46 -13.35
C HIS A 100 4.90 -19.19 -12.40
N LEU A 101 4.39 -19.73 -11.28
CA LEU A 101 5.20 -20.54 -10.35
C LEU A 101 5.85 -21.73 -11.05
N LEU A 102 5.11 -22.44 -11.92
CA LEU A 102 5.64 -23.56 -12.72
C LEU A 102 6.75 -23.14 -13.69
N LYS A 103 6.80 -21.86 -14.09
CA LYS A 103 7.87 -21.29 -14.93
C LYS A 103 9.00 -20.68 -14.08
N GLY A 104 9.03 -20.96 -12.78
CA GLY A 104 10.01 -20.39 -11.84
C GLY A 104 9.82 -18.89 -11.58
N LYS A 105 8.64 -18.32 -11.87
CA LYS A 105 8.34 -16.89 -11.68
C LYS A 105 7.24 -16.71 -10.65
N ILE A 106 7.45 -15.86 -9.64
CA ILE A 106 6.40 -15.51 -8.68
C ILE A 106 5.70 -14.25 -9.19
N LEU A 107 4.44 -14.39 -9.64
CA LEU A 107 3.59 -13.24 -9.98
C LEU A 107 2.51 -13.08 -8.91
N VAL A 108 2.62 -12.02 -8.11
CA VAL A 108 1.62 -11.65 -7.10
C VAL A 108 0.60 -10.70 -7.73
N ASN A 109 -0.64 -11.17 -7.89
CA ASN A 109 -1.72 -10.43 -8.55
C ASN A 109 -2.45 -9.45 -7.63
N GLY A 110 -2.29 -9.63 -6.33
CA GLY A 110 -2.95 -8.85 -5.31
C GLY A 110 -2.64 -9.38 -3.92
N PHE A 111 -2.74 -8.46 -2.98
CA PHE A 111 -2.45 -8.66 -1.57
C PHE A 111 -3.59 -8.00 -0.79
N SER A 112 -4.12 -8.67 0.22
CA SER A 112 -5.02 -8.00 1.16
C SER A 112 -4.74 -8.43 2.58
N ALA A 113 -4.64 -7.48 3.49
CA ALA A 113 -4.50 -7.74 4.91
C ALA A 113 -5.66 -7.05 5.66
N ASN A 114 -6.20 -7.70 6.70
CA ASN A 114 -7.32 -7.17 7.49
C ASN A 114 -7.01 -7.22 8.99
N ASP A 115 -7.49 -6.19 9.70
CA ASP A 115 -7.47 -6.08 11.16
C ASP A 115 -6.04 -6.25 11.70
N GLY A 116 -5.18 -5.33 11.31
CA GLY A 116 -3.74 -5.44 11.53
C GLY A 116 -3.09 -4.18 12.08
N LYS A 117 -1.80 -4.29 12.34
CA LYS A 117 -0.94 -3.18 12.73
C LYS A 117 0.37 -3.23 11.95
N ILE A 118 0.90 -2.06 11.65
CA ILE A 118 2.25 -1.90 11.13
C ILE A 118 2.98 -1.00 12.11
N ASN A 119 4.12 -1.44 12.63
CA ASN A 119 5.00 -0.60 13.41
C ASN A 119 6.27 -0.36 12.59
N TRP A 120 6.56 0.91 12.34
CA TRP A 120 7.74 1.33 11.62
C TRP A 120 8.70 2.02 12.57
N HIS A 121 9.85 1.40 12.83
CA HIS A 121 10.91 1.96 13.65
C HIS A 121 12.04 2.54 12.79
N GLY A 122 12.63 3.65 13.25
CA GLY A 122 13.73 4.30 12.53
C GLY A 122 14.98 3.42 12.36
N TYR A 123 15.21 2.49 13.29
CA TYR A 123 16.32 1.53 13.22
C TYR A 123 16.12 0.39 12.20
N TYR A 124 14.97 0.32 11.49
CA TYR A 124 14.77 -0.58 10.36
C TYR A 124 15.47 -0.12 9.06
N LYS A 125 16.22 0.99 9.09
CA LYS A 125 16.85 1.60 7.93
C LYS A 125 17.70 0.64 7.07
N ASN A 126 18.26 -0.40 7.67
CA ASN A 126 19.14 -1.36 7.01
C ASN A 126 18.39 -2.47 6.24
N PHE A 127 17.05 -2.52 6.26
CA PHE A 127 16.27 -3.56 5.58
C PHE A 127 16.07 -3.37 4.08
N ILE A 128 16.21 -2.14 3.59
CA ILE A 128 15.92 -1.78 2.18
C ILE A 128 17.21 -1.63 1.36
N GLU A 129 18.39 -1.78 1.98
CA GLU A 129 19.66 -1.83 1.26
C GLU A 129 19.80 -3.22 0.61
N THR A 130 19.13 -3.40 -0.53
CA THR A 130 19.40 -4.53 -1.42
C THR A 130 20.80 -4.37 -2.00
N GLU A 131 21.71 -5.30 -1.69
CA GLU A 131 22.97 -5.42 -2.41
C GLU A 131 22.68 -5.49 -3.91
N SER A 132 23.06 -4.42 -4.61
CA SER A 132 22.86 -4.21 -6.03
C SER A 132 23.74 -5.17 -6.83
N ASN A 133 23.36 -6.43 -6.92
CA ASN A 133 23.77 -7.25 -8.06
C ASN A 133 23.07 -6.67 -9.30
N ASN A 134 23.83 -6.40 -10.37
CA ASN A 134 23.45 -5.69 -11.62
C ASN A 134 22.19 -6.18 -12.38
N GLN A 135 21.38 -7.07 -11.80
CA GLN A 135 20.11 -7.53 -12.33
C GLN A 135 18.99 -6.64 -11.81
N SER A 136 18.39 -5.84 -12.70
CA SER A 136 17.17 -5.09 -12.36
C SER A 136 16.02 -6.04 -12.10
N ILE A 137 15.57 -6.09 -10.86
CA ILE A 137 14.31 -6.71 -10.51
C ILE A 137 13.22 -5.66 -10.78
N ILE A 138 12.34 -5.93 -11.76
CA ILE A 138 11.12 -5.15 -11.94
C ILE A 138 10.14 -5.59 -10.86
N VAL A 139 9.77 -4.68 -9.96
CA VAL A 139 8.82 -4.97 -8.87
C VAL A 139 7.50 -4.30 -9.22
N ILE A 140 6.47 -5.10 -9.52
CA ILE A 140 5.11 -4.62 -9.74
C ILE A 140 4.22 -5.23 -8.66
N LEU A 141 3.85 -4.43 -7.67
CA LEU A 141 2.93 -4.76 -6.59
C LEU A 141 1.62 -4.02 -6.82
N SER A 142 0.67 -4.68 -7.47
CA SER A 142 -0.64 -4.11 -7.75
C SER A 142 -1.68 -4.61 -6.75
N ASN A 143 -2.67 -3.77 -6.45
CA ASN A 143 -3.82 -4.10 -5.60
C ASN A 143 -3.43 -4.53 -4.18
N LEU A 144 -2.51 -3.80 -3.54
CA LEU A 144 -2.25 -3.96 -2.11
C LEU A 144 -3.42 -3.33 -1.35
N LYS A 145 -4.12 -4.12 -0.51
CA LYS A 145 -5.26 -3.65 0.27
C LYS A 145 -5.02 -3.90 1.75
N PHE A 146 -5.23 -2.89 2.58
CA PHE A 146 -5.19 -3.02 4.03
C PHE A 146 -6.50 -2.50 4.58
N ASN A 147 -7.26 -3.33 5.29
CA ASN A 147 -8.54 -2.93 5.89
C ASN A 147 -8.41 -2.96 7.41
N ASN A 148 -8.85 -1.88 8.07
CA ASN A 148 -8.75 -1.70 9.52
C ASN A 148 -7.30 -1.89 10.02
N PHE A 149 -6.41 -0.99 9.61
CA PHE A 149 -5.01 -1.03 9.98
C PHE A 149 -4.61 0.13 10.88
N ILE A 150 -3.81 -0.16 11.89
CA ILE A 150 -3.13 0.85 12.70
C ILE A 150 -1.66 0.92 12.26
N ILE A 151 -1.25 2.04 11.69
CA ILE A 151 0.13 2.28 11.29
C ILE A 151 0.77 3.20 12.33
N ASN A 152 1.80 2.71 13.00
CA ASN A 152 2.59 3.48 13.95
C ASN A 152 3.97 3.76 13.35
N ARG A 153 4.47 4.99 13.48
CA ARG A 153 5.89 5.30 13.27
C ARG A 153 6.52 5.64 14.61
N TYR A 154 7.73 5.15 14.80
CA TYR A 154 8.56 5.41 15.95
C TYR A 154 9.85 6.08 15.49
N ASN A 155 10.39 6.99 16.32
CA ASN A 155 11.73 7.53 16.11
C ASN A 155 12.80 6.54 16.56
N ASP A 156 14.07 6.92 16.42
CA ASP A 156 15.22 6.07 16.79
C ASP A 156 15.29 5.74 18.29
N TYR A 157 14.57 6.50 19.12
CA TYR A 157 14.45 6.29 20.56
C TYR A 157 13.24 5.43 20.95
N GLY A 158 12.50 4.88 19.98
CA GLY A 158 11.31 4.06 20.25
C GLY A 158 10.09 4.87 20.71
N LYS A 159 10.11 6.21 20.63
CA LYS A 159 8.93 7.04 20.90
C LYS A 159 8.05 7.06 19.67
N LYS A 160 6.76 6.77 19.85
CA LYS A 160 5.76 6.87 18.79
C LYS A 160 5.61 8.33 18.35
N THR A 161 5.79 8.59 17.05
CA THR A 161 5.71 9.92 16.44
C THR A 161 4.53 10.08 15.50
N LEU A 162 4.01 8.98 14.95
CA LEU A 162 2.86 8.96 14.05
C LEU A 162 1.94 7.79 14.41
N THR A 163 0.63 8.02 14.41
CA THR A 163 -0.38 6.96 14.38
C THR A 163 -1.38 7.25 13.28
N ILE A 164 -1.65 6.27 12.41
CA ILE A 164 -2.73 6.33 11.43
C ILE A 164 -3.65 5.16 11.71
N ASN A 165 -4.89 5.45 12.10
CA ASN A 165 -5.96 4.46 12.15
C ASN A 165 -6.70 4.49 10.82
N ALA A 166 -6.33 3.59 9.91
CA ALA A 166 -6.90 3.53 8.58
C ALA A 166 -8.01 2.49 8.50
N LYS A 167 -9.21 2.92 8.08
CA LYS A 167 -10.30 2.01 7.72
C LYS A 167 -9.94 1.20 6.48
N LYS A 168 -9.34 1.85 5.49
CA LYS A 168 -8.95 1.23 4.23
C LYS A 168 -7.75 1.92 3.62
N ILE A 169 -6.80 1.15 3.13
CA ILE A 169 -5.67 1.62 2.32
C ILE A 169 -5.61 0.74 1.09
N ASN A 170 -5.58 1.35 -0.09
CA ASN A 170 -5.29 0.69 -1.34
C ASN A 170 -4.03 1.31 -1.94
N MET A 171 -3.07 0.47 -2.28
CA MET A 171 -1.80 0.90 -2.87
C MET A 171 -1.49 0.12 -4.13
N ASN A 172 -0.96 0.81 -5.12
CA ASN A 172 -0.27 0.21 -6.26
C ASN A 172 1.14 0.77 -6.30
N ILE A 173 2.12 -0.11 -6.39
CA ILE A 173 3.54 0.22 -6.48
C ILE A 173 4.06 -0.44 -7.75
N ALA A 174 4.67 0.33 -8.63
CA ALA A 174 5.39 -0.20 -9.77
C ALA A 174 6.76 0.47 -9.80
N SER A 175 7.84 -0.31 -9.85
CA SER A 175 9.20 0.23 -9.95
C SER A 175 9.98 -0.50 -11.03
N ASP A 176 10.64 0.27 -11.89
CA ASP A 176 11.68 -0.18 -12.80
C ASP A 176 13.01 0.56 -12.51
N LYS A 177 14.03 0.39 -13.37
CA LYS A 177 15.36 1.02 -13.21
C LYS A 177 15.33 2.55 -13.15
N SER A 178 14.30 3.17 -13.71
CA SER A 178 14.26 4.58 -14.05
C SER A 178 13.05 5.31 -13.47
N ILE A 179 11.99 4.59 -13.16
CA ILE A 179 10.70 5.13 -12.76
C ILE A 179 10.14 4.30 -11.60
N SER A 180 9.78 4.98 -10.51
CA SER A 180 8.89 4.41 -9.49
C SER A 180 7.55 5.13 -9.54
N TYR A 181 6.47 4.37 -9.52
CA TYR A 181 5.09 4.84 -9.46
C TYR A 181 4.44 4.30 -8.20
N PHE A 182 3.78 5.19 -7.46
CA PHE A 182 3.08 4.86 -6.24
C PHE A 182 1.71 5.53 -6.25
N LYS A 183 0.64 4.75 -6.31
CA LYS A 183 -0.73 5.23 -6.17
C LYS A 183 -1.26 4.83 -4.82
N PHE A 184 -1.79 5.81 -4.10
CA PHE A 184 -2.31 5.64 -2.76
C PHE A 184 -3.74 6.15 -2.70
N LYS A 185 -4.64 5.32 -2.18
CA LYS A 185 -6.02 5.70 -1.89
C LYS A 185 -6.40 5.19 -0.53
N ASN A 186 -6.83 6.08 0.36
CA ASN A 186 -7.17 5.66 1.72
C ASN A 186 -8.49 6.27 2.21
N ALA A 187 -9.01 5.63 3.26
CA ALA A 187 -9.98 6.17 4.18
C ALA A 187 -9.39 6.03 5.58
N ILE A 188 -9.09 7.15 6.21
CA ILE A 188 -8.51 7.25 7.55
C ILE A 188 -9.63 7.56 8.53
N ASN A 189 -9.68 6.85 9.65
CA ASN A 189 -10.57 7.15 10.77
C ASN A 189 -9.95 8.23 11.66
N SER A 190 -8.67 8.10 11.98
CA SER A 190 -7.93 9.10 12.75
C SER A 190 -6.44 9.11 12.43
N PHE A 191 -5.81 10.25 12.69
CA PHE A 191 -4.40 10.52 12.45
C PHE A 191 -3.82 11.29 13.63
N SER A 192 -2.63 10.91 14.10
CA SER A 192 -1.85 11.70 15.03
C SER A 192 -0.40 11.82 14.60
N TYR A 193 0.17 13.01 14.74
CA TYR A 193 1.59 13.29 14.48
C TYR A 193 2.12 14.32 15.47
N GLY A 194 3.06 13.92 16.33
CA GLY A 194 3.46 14.74 17.47
C GLY A 194 2.25 15.10 18.34
N ASP A 195 1.99 16.39 18.52
CA ASP A 195 0.85 16.91 19.29
C ASP A 195 -0.42 17.14 18.44
N ILE A 196 -0.33 16.93 17.12
CA ILE A 196 -1.46 17.08 16.21
C ILE A 196 -2.31 15.82 16.25
N LEU A 197 -3.61 15.97 16.46
CA LEU A 197 -4.59 14.88 16.45
C LEU A 197 -5.79 15.27 15.60
N ILE A 198 -6.12 14.41 14.64
CA ILE A 198 -7.34 14.46 13.82
C ILE A 198 -8.12 13.18 14.15
N GLU A 199 -9.19 13.31 14.93
CA GLU A 199 -10.05 12.17 15.29
C GLU A 199 -11.18 11.92 14.29
N GLU A 200 -11.36 12.83 13.35
CA GLU A 200 -12.45 12.75 12.38
C GLU A 200 -12.02 12.07 11.07
N PRO A 201 -12.91 11.24 10.48
CA PRO A 201 -12.56 10.52 9.26
C PRO A 201 -12.26 11.44 8.07
N PHE A 202 -11.28 11.04 7.27
CA PHE A 202 -10.93 11.71 6.01
C PHE A 202 -10.43 10.73 4.97
N GLU A 203 -10.50 11.14 3.71
CA GLU A 203 -9.92 10.40 2.59
C GLU A 203 -8.75 11.17 2.01
N LEU A 204 -7.63 10.50 1.79
CA LEU A 204 -6.44 11.03 1.14
C LEU A 204 -6.05 10.11 0.00
N ASN A 205 -6.08 10.66 -1.21
CA ASN A 205 -5.69 9.99 -2.43
C ASN A 205 -4.54 10.78 -3.06
N PHE A 206 -3.53 10.10 -3.59
CA PHE A 206 -2.49 10.74 -4.38
C PHE A 206 -1.74 9.73 -5.24
N GLU A 207 -1.04 10.24 -6.24
CA GLU A 207 -0.14 9.47 -7.10
C GLU A 207 1.25 10.10 -7.07
N ILE A 208 2.29 9.31 -6.83
CA ILE A 208 3.69 9.75 -6.86
C ILE A 208 4.39 9.08 -8.04
N TYR A 209 5.12 9.88 -8.81
CA TYR A 209 6.05 9.43 -9.82
C TYR A 209 7.46 9.88 -9.45
N GLN A 210 8.36 8.94 -9.31
CA GLN A 210 9.78 9.19 -9.07
C GLN A 210 10.56 8.88 -10.35
N GLN A 211 11.27 9.86 -10.87
CA GLN A 211 12.31 9.69 -11.88
C GLN A 211 13.59 10.36 -11.37
N LYS A 212 13.98 11.50 -11.96
CA LYS A 212 14.95 12.44 -11.37
C LYS A 212 14.36 13.22 -10.18
N ASN A 213 13.05 13.46 -10.22
CA ASN A 213 12.28 14.24 -9.26
C ASN A 213 11.11 13.42 -8.74
N LEU A 214 10.57 13.79 -7.58
CA LEU A 214 9.32 13.26 -7.04
C LEU A 214 8.16 14.16 -7.48
N ILE A 215 7.24 13.63 -8.26
CA ILE A 215 6.07 14.35 -8.76
C ILE A 215 4.83 13.76 -8.09
N PHE A 216 4.10 14.59 -7.37
CA PHE A 216 2.82 14.27 -6.76
C PHE A 216 1.70 14.76 -7.69
N ASN A 217 0.87 13.84 -8.16
CA ASN A 217 -0.28 14.12 -9.01
C ASN A 217 -1.56 13.71 -8.30
N ASN A 218 -2.66 14.37 -8.63
CA ASN A 218 -4.01 14.01 -8.20
C ASN A 218 -4.09 13.82 -6.68
N ILE A 219 -3.48 14.74 -5.92
CA ILE A 219 -3.65 14.79 -4.48
C ILE A 219 -5.09 15.21 -4.25
N GLU A 220 -5.90 14.37 -3.62
CA GLU A 220 -7.27 14.68 -3.24
C GLU A 220 -7.41 14.39 -1.75
N LEU A 221 -7.84 15.38 -0.99
CA LEU A 221 -8.12 15.27 0.43
C LEU A 221 -9.58 15.68 0.66
N TYR A 222 -10.36 14.75 1.20
CA TYR A 222 -11.75 14.96 1.59
C TYR A 222 -11.84 14.91 3.10
N PHE A 223 -12.18 16.03 3.71
CA PHE A 223 -12.37 16.15 5.16
C PHE A 223 -13.66 16.92 5.45
N LYS A 224 -14.66 16.26 6.02
CA LYS A 224 -16.01 16.83 6.18
C LYS A 224 -16.56 17.35 4.84
N SER A 225 -16.86 18.65 4.74
CA SER A 225 -17.29 19.31 3.49
C SER A 225 -16.16 20.01 2.73
N LEU A 226 -14.92 19.91 3.21
CA LEU A 226 -13.75 20.44 2.55
C LEU A 226 -13.19 19.41 1.56
N GLN A 227 -13.06 19.81 0.30
CA GLN A 227 -12.31 19.05 -0.70
C GLN A 227 -11.09 19.87 -1.13
N LEU A 228 -9.90 19.30 -0.95
CA LEU A 228 -8.64 19.86 -1.42
C LEU A 228 -8.10 18.99 -2.56
N ASN A 229 -7.80 19.59 -3.70
CA ASN A 229 -7.23 18.94 -4.87
C ASN A 229 -5.90 19.60 -5.22
N GLY A 230 -4.82 18.86 -5.46
CA GLY A 230 -3.52 19.46 -5.73
C GLY A 230 -2.55 18.58 -6.48
N ASN A 231 -1.45 19.20 -6.89
CA ASN A 231 -0.30 18.55 -7.49
C ASN A 231 0.98 19.16 -6.88
N GLY A 232 2.07 18.42 -6.88
CA GLY A 232 3.34 18.86 -6.33
C GLY A 232 4.54 18.27 -7.04
N ARG A 233 5.69 18.89 -6.83
CA ARG A 233 6.98 18.42 -7.30
C ARG A 233 8.04 18.74 -6.26
N ILE A 234 8.84 17.74 -5.93
CA ILE A 234 10.07 17.87 -5.14
C ILE A 234 11.23 17.58 -6.10
N ASP A 235 12.14 18.54 -6.22
CA ASP A 235 13.35 18.43 -7.02
C ASP A 235 14.54 18.15 -6.10
N ASN A 236 15.01 16.90 -6.09
CA ASN A 236 16.07 16.46 -5.19
C ASN A 236 17.41 17.13 -5.49
N SER A 237 17.58 17.76 -6.66
CA SER A 237 18.81 18.45 -7.03
C SER A 237 18.83 19.92 -6.61
N ASN A 238 17.68 20.51 -6.29
CA ASN A 238 17.56 21.89 -5.89
C ASN A 238 16.28 22.14 -5.09
N GLU A 239 16.40 22.18 -3.76
CA GLU A 239 15.28 22.38 -2.84
C GLU A 239 14.51 23.68 -3.09
N ALA A 240 15.15 24.71 -3.66
CA ALA A 240 14.48 25.97 -4.01
C ALA A 240 13.46 25.80 -5.16
N LEU A 241 13.43 24.65 -5.83
CA LEU A 241 12.48 24.31 -6.89
C LEU A 241 11.33 23.41 -6.42
N ASN A 242 11.27 23.06 -5.13
CA ASN A 242 10.14 22.33 -4.55
C ASN A 242 8.87 23.20 -4.63
N ARG A 243 7.79 22.66 -5.19
CA ARG A 243 6.53 23.41 -5.43
C ARG A 243 5.33 22.51 -5.23
N PHE A 244 4.32 23.00 -4.52
CA PHE A 244 3.02 22.36 -4.40
C PHE A 244 1.92 23.36 -4.75
N ARG A 245 0.92 22.92 -5.51
CA ARG A 245 -0.23 23.73 -5.89
C ARG A 245 -1.50 23.02 -5.49
N PHE A 246 -2.34 23.68 -4.73
CA PHE A 246 -3.64 23.18 -4.31
C PHE A 246 -4.75 24.09 -4.82
N LYS A 247 -5.90 23.49 -5.08
CA LYS A 247 -7.20 24.10 -5.34
C LYS A 247 -8.15 23.52 -4.32
N TYR A 248 -9.06 24.32 -3.78
CA TYR A 248 -10.07 23.83 -2.85
C TYR A 248 -11.47 24.11 -3.36
N SER A 249 -12.42 23.29 -2.95
CA SER A 249 -13.85 23.47 -3.18
C SER A 249 -14.59 23.20 -1.88
N LEU A 250 -15.55 24.07 -1.54
CA LEU A 250 -16.49 23.87 -0.43
C LEU A 250 -17.81 23.38 -1.04
N ASN A 251 -18.22 22.17 -0.67
CA ASN A 251 -19.48 21.59 -1.15
C ASN A 251 -20.65 21.86 -0.18
N SER A 252 -20.47 22.66 0.87
CA SER A 252 -21.51 22.97 1.86
C SER A 252 -21.73 24.47 2.06
N THR A 253 -22.98 24.83 2.37
CA THR A 253 -23.44 26.19 2.73
C THR A 253 -23.13 26.56 4.18
N LYS A 254 -22.17 25.90 4.83
CA LYS A 254 -21.75 26.20 6.20
C LYS A 254 -20.31 26.67 6.18
N ASP A 255 -20.09 27.89 6.66
CA ASP A 255 -18.78 28.49 6.83
C ASP A 255 -17.90 27.60 7.70
N ILE A 256 -16.82 27.09 7.12
CA ILE A 256 -15.73 26.45 7.87
C ILE A 256 -14.59 27.47 7.92
N VAL A 257 -14.40 28.07 9.08
CA VAL A 257 -13.20 28.85 9.39
C VAL A 257 -12.07 27.85 9.63
N PHE A 258 -11.19 27.69 8.63
CA PHE A 258 -9.98 26.90 8.76
C PHE A 258 -8.82 27.81 9.14
N ASN A 259 -8.29 27.64 10.35
CA ASN A 259 -7.10 28.34 10.84
C ASN A 259 -6.00 27.30 11.06
N PRO A 260 -5.28 26.85 10.01
CA PRO A 260 -4.29 25.80 10.18
C PRO A 260 -3.11 26.33 10.98
N ASN A 261 -2.85 25.71 12.12
CA ASN A 261 -1.54 25.83 12.73
C ASN A 261 -0.54 25.01 11.89
N LEU A 262 0.25 25.70 11.07
CA LEU A 262 1.24 25.13 10.15
C LEU A 262 2.61 24.92 10.82
N ASP A 263 2.67 24.88 12.15
CA ASP A 263 3.91 24.67 12.91
C ASP A 263 4.70 23.41 12.51
N PHE A 264 4.02 22.37 12.00
CA PHE A 264 4.68 21.16 11.50
C PHE A 264 5.55 21.39 10.24
N LEU A 265 5.37 22.51 9.53
CA LEU A 265 6.19 22.90 8.38
C LEU A 265 7.40 23.75 8.78
N LYS A 266 7.53 24.15 10.05
CA LYS A 266 8.68 24.95 10.52
C LYS A 266 10.01 24.18 10.47
N ASN A 267 9.97 22.85 10.48
CA ASN A 267 11.16 21.98 10.43
C ASN A 267 11.47 21.45 9.02
N THR A 268 10.71 21.84 8.00
CA THR A 268 11.07 21.59 6.60
C THR A 268 11.82 22.79 6.06
N GLU A 269 13.15 22.69 5.91
CA GLU A 269 13.94 23.67 5.17
C GLU A 269 13.53 23.60 3.69
N GLY A 270 12.74 24.57 3.25
CA GLY A 270 12.21 24.65 1.89
C GLY A 270 11.17 25.76 1.76
N LYS A 271 11.19 26.49 0.64
CA LYS A 271 10.20 27.55 0.35
C LYS A 271 8.91 26.91 -0.17
N LEU A 272 7.89 26.79 0.68
CA LEU A 272 6.52 26.48 0.24
C LEU A 272 5.91 27.74 -0.39
N ARG A 273 5.72 27.72 -1.72
CA ARG A 273 4.90 28.71 -2.44
C ARG A 273 3.53 28.09 -2.71
N GLY A 274 2.48 28.67 -2.14
CA GLY A 274 1.09 28.25 -2.34
C GLY A 274 0.24 29.39 -2.88
N ASP A 275 -0.52 29.12 -3.95
CA ASP A 275 -1.53 30.06 -4.46
C ASP A 275 -2.88 29.75 -3.78
N LEU A 276 -3.53 30.72 -3.14
CA LEU A 276 -4.85 30.58 -2.48
C LEU A 276 -5.86 31.57 -3.08
N TYR A 277 -7.03 31.06 -3.48
CA TYR A 277 -8.11 31.84 -4.12
C TYR A 277 -9.43 31.69 -3.37
N ILE A 278 -10.07 32.78 -2.92
CA ILE A 278 -11.47 32.78 -2.43
C ILE A 278 -12.40 33.43 -3.48
N LYS A 279 -13.60 32.84 -3.66
CA LYS A 279 -14.66 33.37 -4.53
C LYS A 279 -15.89 33.75 -3.70
N LEU A 280 -16.40 34.97 -3.91
CA LEU A 280 -17.50 35.56 -3.13
C LEU A 280 -18.79 35.59 -3.97
N SER A 281 -19.94 35.38 -3.32
CA SER A 281 -21.26 35.40 -3.99
C SER A 281 -21.88 36.80 -3.98
N ALA A 282 -22.70 37.09 -4.99
CA ALA A 282 -23.04 38.44 -5.44
C ALA A 282 -24.05 39.23 -4.60
N ASN A 283 -24.46 38.79 -3.39
CA ASN A 283 -25.37 39.57 -2.54
C ASN A 283 -24.93 39.54 -1.06
N ASN A 284 -24.26 40.64 -0.68
CA ASN A 284 -24.26 41.38 0.59
C ASN A 284 -24.05 40.64 1.92
N ASP A 285 -22.81 40.73 2.44
CA ASP A 285 -22.38 41.74 3.46
C ASP A 285 -21.17 41.28 4.28
N ASN A 286 -20.58 40.13 3.93
CA ASN A 286 -19.25 39.76 4.41
C ASN A 286 -18.59 38.87 3.37
N ILE A 287 -17.59 39.37 2.64
CA ILE A 287 -16.26 38.75 2.57
C ILE A 287 -15.25 39.83 2.14
N ASP A 288 -14.29 40.15 3.00
CA ASP A 288 -13.47 41.34 2.77
C ASP A 288 -12.14 41.10 2.05
N SER A 289 -11.54 39.91 2.10
CA SER A 289 -10.46 39.52 1.17
C SER A 289 -10.00 38.08 1.35
N LEU A 290 -9.45 37.49 0.29
CA LEU A 290 -8.28 36.63 0.40
C LEU A 290 -7.56 36.46 -0.95
N VAL A 291 -6.26 36.71 -0.90
CA VAL A 291 -5.31 36.40 -1.97
C VAL A 291 -4.06 35.84 -1.29
N ILE A 292 -3.53 34.73 -1.80
CA ILE A 292 -2.13 34.39 -1.50
C ILE A 292 -1.45 33.98 -2.81
N ASN A 293 -0.34 34.67 -3.09
CA ASN A 293 0.80 34.33 -3.96
C ASN A 293 1.92 35.19 -3.30
N PHE A 294 2.99 34.75 -2.66
CA PHE A 294 3.91 33.62 -2.79
C PHE A 294 4.27 33.11 -1.40
#